data_AF-A0A7S4EEC6-F1
#
_entry.id   AF-A0A7S4EEC6-F1
#
_cell.length_a   1.000
_cell.length_b   1.000
_cell.length_c   1.000
_cell.angle_alpha   90.00
_cell.angle_beta   90.00
_cell.angle_gamma   90.00
#
_symmetry.space_group_name_H-M   'P 1'
#
loop_
_entity.id
_entity.type
_entity.pdbx_description
1 polymer ?
#
loop_
_entity_poly.entity_id
_entity_poly.type
_entity_poly.pdbx_seq_one_letter_code
_entity_poly.pdbx_strand_id
1 'polypeptide(L)'
;KALQETHSAHSGIAHASHRSLPAVARCLTRCKATALCQRLQQAASCSAHVAFANYCASAMRLLPKPQNTSSWMRSALARTSLIGLARSMATAPKRRVAAMEVNLAMNLDDAKLYGLEGGFRHAGSSCGRHVEKLYVEGRLQGSLERAATALFDGTVKHALVVSGFYVLHDQLEGATGSCETDGPPGALAVVRALCARGVQTSLYCDAHNGPVLKAGFDAMIAYYATTRPAVADRLRSHCRCVDVPDGVDHLEALKGALEKAWEAAGEVDALVAVERLSEPYRNIRGHDLAAHTEPVDVLWPHVDGSSCGEARRKAGIREDAVSVGIGDGGNEVGLGRVAQLDAVASLSPGEDFCALGVNGALRACDHPLVATVSNWGGSALEAAAHALFPTALDDLEAGVERAVLEAICAAGSVDGKYVERPLSVDGMAWEPVHREFYEMLWGLAKGE
;
A
#
# COMPACT_ATOMS: atom_id res chain seq x y z
N LYS A 1 23.09 -32.58 30.14
CA LYS A 1 23.11 -33.60 29.07
C LYS A 1 23.37 -33.01 27.68
N ALA A 2 22.49 -32.17 27.11
CA ALA A 2 22.71 -31.57 25.77
C ALA A 2 24.00 -30.72 25.63
N LEU A 3 24.44 -30.06 26.72
CA LEU A 3 25.70 -29.31 26.80
C LEU A 3 26.96 -30.17 26.99
N GLN A 4 26.80 -31.41 27.48
CA GLN A 4 27.93 -32.35 27.64
C GLN A 4 28.21 -33.13 26.35
N GLU A 5 27.18 -33.40 25.55
CA GLU A 5 27.30 -34.08 24.25
C GLU A 5 27.92 -33.19 23.16
N THR A 6 27.89 -31.87 23.32
CA THR A 6 28.49 -30.92 22.38
C THR A 6 30.02 -30.81 22.53
N HIS A 7 30.55 -31.04 23.73
CA HIS A 7 32.00 -31.05 23.96
C HIS A 7 32.68 -32.31 23.38
N SER A 8 32.00 -33.46 23.38
CA SER A 8 32.53 -34.73 22.84
C SER A 8 32.65 -34.73 21.31
N ALA A 9 31.90 -33.87 20.61
CA ALA A 9 31.96 -33.75 19.16
C ALA A 9 33.15 -32.88 18.68
N HIS A 10 33.74 -32.06 19.54
CA HIS A 10 34.87 -31.19 19.19
C HIS A 10 36.24 -31.88 19.29
N SER A 11 36.37 -32.99 20.03
CA SER A 11 37.61 -33.75 20.12
C SER A 11 37.86 -34.72 18.97
N GLY A 12 36.86 -34.97 18.11
CA GLY A 12 36.98 -35.88 16.96
C GLY A 12 37.42 -35.25 15.64
N ILE A 13 37.57 -33.92 15.58
CA ILE A 13 37.86 -33.18 14.32
C ILE A 13 39.37 -32.83 14.20
N ALA A 14 40.19 -33.19 15.19
CA ALA A 14 41.63 -32.90 15.17
C ALA A 14 42.47 -33.82 14.24
N HIS A 15 41.87 -34.79 13.54
CA HIS A 15 42.61 -35.76 12.70
C HIS A 15 42.03 -36.04 11.30
N ALA A 16 41.24 -35.12 10.73
CA ALA A 16 40.87 -35.22 9.31
C ALA A 16 41.84 -34.42 8.43
N SER A 17 42.56 -35.11 7.54
CA SER A 17 43.47 -34.51 6.57
C SER A 17 42.75 -33.59 5.58
N HIS A 18 43.48 -32.58 5.08
CA HIS A 18 43.04 -31.36 4.39
C HIS A 18 42.20 -31.49 3.09
N ARG A 19 41.57 -32.63 2.77
CA ARG A 19 40.87 -32.84 1.48
C ARG A 19 39.38 -33.23 1.55
N SER A 20 38.67 -33.01 2.66
CA SER A 20 37.21 -33.33 2.73
C SER A 20 36.32 -32.38 3.55
N LEU A 21 36.78 -31.15 3.81
CA LEU A 21 36.01 -30.10 4.52
C LEU A 21 34.67 -29.67 3.88
N PRO A 22 34.48 -29.64 2.54
CA PRO A 22 33.22 -29.18 1.94
C PRO A 22 32.03 -30.16 2.06
N ALA A 23 32.29 -31.44 2.37
CA ALA A 23 31.25 -32.46 2.48
C ALA A 23 30.71 -32.57 3.92
N VAL A 24 31.58 -32.41 4.92
CA VAL A 24 31.22 -32.43 6.34
C VAL A 24 30.44 -31.17 6.75
N ALA A 25 30.80 -30.01 6.19
CA ALA A 25 30.11 -28.74 6.44
C ALA A 25 28.66 -28.74 5.91
N ARG A 26 28.40 -29.41 4.77
CA ARG A 26 27.05 -29.53 4.17
C ARG A 26 26.14 -30.51 4.90
N CYS A 27 26.71 -31.54 5.53
CA CYS A 27 25.93 -32.51 6.32
C CYS A 27 25.52 -31.93 7.69
N LEU A 28 26.39 -31.13 8.32
CA LEU A 28 26.12 -30.53 9.63
C LEU A 28 25.09 -29.37 9.59
N THR A 29 25.01 -28.61 8.50
CA THR A 29 23.99 -27.55 8.33
C THR A 29 22.59 -28.12 8.11
N ARG A 30 22.45 -29.24 7.38
CA ARG A 30 21.15 -29.88 7.13
C ARG A 30 20.56 -30.59 8.36
N CYS A 31 21.36 -31.30 9.14
CA CYS A 31 20.84 -32.07 10.29
C CYS A 31 20.49 -31.21 11.51
N LYS A 32 21.22 -30.12 11.79
CA LYS A 32 20.94 -29.27 12.96
C LYS A 32 19.84 -28.23 12.73
N ALA A 33 19.68 -27.72 11.50
CA ALA A 33 18.62 -26.77 11.19
C ALA A 33 17.22 -27.41 11.26
N THR A 34 17.07 -28.66 10.81
CA THR A 34 15.77 -29.33 10.73
C THR A 34 15.20 -29.69 12.11
N ALA A 35 16.05 -30.20 13.02
CA ALA A 35 15.63 -30.54 14.38
C ALA A 35 15.38 -29.30 15.27
N LEU A 36 16.07 -28.19 15.01
CA LEU A 36 15.85 -26.93 15.72
C LEU A 36 14.58 -26.22 15.20
N CYS A 37 14.34 -26.20 13.89
CA CYS A 37 13.10 -25.65 13.31
C CYS A 37 11.85 -26.40 13.79
N GLN A 38 11.89 -27.75 13.86
CA GLN A 38 10.76 -28.54 14.34
C GLN A 38 10.44 -28.27 15.82
N ARG A 39 11.44 -27.99 16.66
CA ARG A 39 11.23 -27.63 18.07
C ARG A 39 10.81 -26.18 18.27
N LEU A 40 11.20 -25.27 17.38
CA LEU A 40 10.79 -23.85 17.42
C LEU A 40 9.36 -23.62 16.93
N GLN A 41 8.86 -24.43 15.99
CA GLN A 41 7.45 -24.40 15.57
C GLN A 41 6.47 -24.75 16.70
N GLN A 42 6.89 -25.53 17.70
CA GLN A 42 6.06 -25.87 18.85
C GLN A 42 6.04 -24.80 19.96
N ALA A 43 6.88 -23.76 19.88
CA ALA A 43 7.07 -22.79 20.97
C ALA A 43 6.66 -21.34 20.64
N ALA A 44 5.99 -21.10 19.51
CA ALA A 44 5.62 -19.75 19.08
C ALA A 44 4.43 -19.17 19.86
N SER A 45 4.71 -18.57 21.01
CA SER A 45 3.94 -17.47 21.59
C SER A 45 4.86 -16.26 21.82
N CYS A 46 4.27 -15.06 21.82
CA CYS A 46 4.79 -13.76 21.38
C CYS A 46 6.11 -13.15 21.96
N SER A 47 6.99 -13.87 22.65
CA SER A 47 8.16 -13.26 23.33
C SER A 47 9.54 -13.81 22.90
N ALA A 48 9.60 -14.80 22.01
CA ALA A 48 10.86 -15.45 21.61
C ALA A 48 11.71 -14.70 20.56
N HIS A 49 11.13 -13.79 19.77
CA HIS A 49 11.84 -13.11 18.67
C HIS A 49 12.92 -12.13 19.15
N VAL A 50 12.63 -11.37 20.22
CA VAL A 50 13.57 -10.42 20.82
C VAL A 50 14.72 -11.15 21.53
N ALA A 51 14.43 -12.29 22.16
CA ALA A 51 15.43 -13.13 22.82
C ALA A 51 16.42 -13.76 21.82
N PHE A 52 15.94 -14.20 20.65
CA PHE A 52 16.78 -14.77 19.60
C PHE A 52 17.72 -13.72 18.98
N ALA A 53 17.21 -12.51 18.70
CA ALA A 53 18.02 -11.41 18.21
C ALA A 53 19.13 -11.02 19.21
N ASN A 54 18.80 -10.96 20.50
CA ASN A 54 19.77 -10.65 21.56
C ASN A 54 20.80 -11.77 21.79
N TYR A 55 20.40 -13.04 21.62
CA TYR A 55 21.31 -14.19 21.69
C TYR A 55 22.31 -14.19 20.51
N CYS A 56 21.84 -13.93 19.28
CA CYS A 56 22.71 -13.80 18.11
C CYS A 56 23.69 -12.63 18.24
N ALA A 57 23.24 -11.49 18.78
CA ALA A 57 24.10 -10.34 19.06
C ALA A 57 25.17 -10.62 20.13
N SER A 58 24.84 -11.44 21.14
CA SER A 58 25.77 -11.85 22.21
C SER A 58 26.78 -12.90 21.72
N ALA A 59 26.35 -13.85 20.88
CA ALA A 59 27.22 -14.88 20.30
C ALA A 59 28.27 -14.27 19.34
N MET A 60 27.95 -13.16 18.65
CA MET A 60 28.92 -12.44 17.82
C MET A 60 30.02 -11.72 18.63
N ARG A 61 29.81 -11.42 19.92
CA ARG A 61 30.82 -10.80 20.79
C ARG A 61 31.87 -11.79 21.32
N LEU A 62 31.59 -13.10 21.23
CA LEU A 62 32.45 -14.17 21.76
C LEU A 62 33.37 -14.81 20.70
N LEU A 63 33.27 -14.40 19.44
CA LEU A 63 34.17 -14.86 18.38
C LEU A 63 35.53 -14.14 18.48
N PRO A 64 36.66 -14.85 18.43
CA PRO A 64 37.98 -14.23 18.50
C PRO A 64 38.17 -13.29 17.29
N LYS A 65 38.63 -12.06 17.56
CA LYS A 65 38.88 -11.05 16.52
C LYS A 65 39.96 -11.56 15.56
N PRO A 66 39.67 -11.75 14.25
CA PRO A 66 40.72 -11.97 13.27
C PRO A 66 41.41 -10.62 13.00
N GLN A 67 42.72 -10.57 13.21
CA GLN A 67 43.55 -9.51 12.65
C GLN A 67 43.55 -9.68 11.12
N ASN A 68 43.28 -8.59 10.40
CA ASN A 68 43.14 -8.51 8.93
C ASN A 68 41.89 -9.16 8.30
N THR A 69 40.74 -8.49 8.40
CA THR A 69 39.71 -8.52 7.35
C THR A 69 39.11 -7.13 7.16
N SER A 70 39.16 -6.65 5.91
CA SER A 70 38.75 -5.31 5.49
C SER A 70 37.24 -5.09 5.61
N SER A 71 36.86 -3.85 5.92
CA SER A 71 35.52 -3.34 6.21
C SER A 71 34.41 -3.84 5.25
N TRP A 72 34.73 -4.05 3.97
CA TRP A 72 33.75 -4.41 2.94
C TRP A 72 33.15 -5.83 3.08
N MET A 73 33.92 -6.81 3.57
CA MET A 73 33.44 -8.20 3.71
C MET A 73 32.41 -8.38 4.83
N ARG A 74 32.43 -7.52 5.86
CA ARG A 74 31.49 -7.58 6.99
C ARG A 74 30.09 -7.09 6.58
N SER A 75 30.00 -6.10 5.71
CA SER A 75 28.72 -5.57 5.20
C SER A 75 28.08 -6.48 4.16
N ALA A 76 28.88 -7.13 3.30
CA ALA A 76 28.37 -8.04 2.29
C ALA A 76 27.83 -9.35 2.90
N LEU A 77 28.56 -9.97 3.83
CA LEU A 77 28.11 -11.26 4.42
C LEU A 77 26.93 -11.11 5.38
N ALA A 78 26.77 -9.97 6.06
CA ALA A 78 25.64 -9.72 6.94
C ALA A 78 24.34 -9.40 6.20
N ARG A 79 24.40 -8.67 5.06
CA ARG A 79 23.20 -8.34 4.26
C ARG A 79 22.72 -9.52 3.42
N THR A 80 23.62 -10.33 2.88
CA THR A 80 23.24 -11.43 1.97
C THR A 80 22.65 -12.64 2.70
N SER A 81 23.03 -12.90 3.96
CA SER A 81 22.49 -14.04 4.71
C SER A 81 21.15 -13.77 5.39
N LEU A 82 20.90 -12.54 5.85
CA LEU A 82 19.66 -12.18 6.56
C LEU A 82 18.49 -11.96 5.59
N ILE A 83 18.73 -11.29 4.45
CA ILE A 83 17.70 -11.11 3.41
C ILE A 83 17.36 -12.46 2.77
N GLY A 84 18.36 -13.31 2.53
CA GLY A 84 18.18 -14.68 2.05
C GLY A 84 17.41 -15.57 3.04
N LEU A 85 17.70 -15.46 4.35
CA LEU A 85 16.93 -16.18 5.38
C LEU A 85 15.49 -15.64 5.52
N ALA A 86 15.27 -14.33 5.48
CA ALA A 86 13.93 -13.74 5.55
C ALA A 86 13.07 -14.16 4.34
N ARG A 87 13.65 -14.13 3.13
CA ARG A 87 13.02 -14.68 1.91
C ARG A 87 12.71 -16.17 2.08
N SER A 88 13.63 -16.96 2.65
CA SER A 88 13.44 -18.38 2.97
C SER A 88 12.34 -18.65 4.02
N MET A 89 11.94 -17.66 4.81
CA MET A 89 10.96 -17.80 5.90
C MET A 89 9.57 -17.23 5.59
N ALA A 90 9.42 -16.40 4.55
CA ALA A 90 8.13 -15.87 4.12
C ALA A 90 7.23 -16.97 3.53
N THR A 91 5.96 -17.02 3.95
CA THR A 91 4.95 -17.93 3.40
C THR A 91 4.68 -17.62 1.93
N ALA A 92 4.17 -18.59 1.17
CA ALA A 92 3.85 -18.39 -0.25
C ALA A 92 2.94 -17.16 -0.49
N PRO A 93 1.86 -16.94 0.28
CA PRO A 93 1.07 -15.70 0.19
C PRO A 93 1.88 -14.41 0.35
N LYS A 94 2.75 -14.33 1.37
CA LYS A 94 3.56 -13.13 1.62
C LYS A 94 4.55 -12.85 0.50
N ARG A 95 5.10 -13.89 -0.14
CA ARG A 95 5.96 -13.74 -1.32
C ARG A 95 5.19 -13.18 -2.52
N ARG A 96 3.95 -13.59 -2.72
CA ARG A 96 3.08 -13.07 -3.79
C ARG A 96 2.72 -11.60 -3.55
N VAL A 97 2.39 -11.24 -2.31
CA VAL A 97 2.16 -9.83 -1.93
C VAL A 97 3.41 -8.97 -2.12
N ALA A 98 4.59 -9.47 -1.73
CA ALA A 98 5.84 -8.77 -1.99
C ALA A 98 6.11 -8.58 -3.49
N ALA A 99 5.73 -9.56 -4.34
CA ALA A 99 5.82 -9.41 -5.78
C ALA A 99 4.85 -8.35 -6.32
N MET A 100 3.59 -8.32 -5.85
CA MET A 100 2.63 -7.26 -6.22
C MET A 100 3.20 -5.87 -5.89
N GLU A 101 3.75 -5.71 -4.69
CA GLU A 101 4.32 -4.45 -4.23
C GLU A 101 5.46 -3.94 -5.11
N VAL A 102 6.38 -4.82 -5.53
CA VAL A 102 7.45 -4.41 -6.45
C VAL A 102 6.88 -3.98 -7.80
N ASN A 103 5.88 -4.70 -8.34
CA ASN A 103 5.26 -4.36 -9.61
C ASN A 103 4.46 -3.03 -9.56
N LEU A 104 4.00 -2.58 -8.39
CA LEU A 104 3.37 -1.28 -8.23
C LEU A 104 4.34 -0.11 -8.44
N ALA A 105 5.56 -0.24 -7.95
CA ALA A 105 6.48 0.89 -7.80
C ALA A 105 7.68 0.86 -8.75
N MET A 106 7.92 -0.25 -9.46
CA MET A 106 9.15 -0.48 -10.21
C MET A 106 8.85 -1.04 -11.60
N ASN A 107 9.53 -0.52 -12.62
CA ASN A 107 9.77 -1.31 -13.83
C ASN A 107 10.92 -2.31 -13.62
N LEU A 108 11.17 -3.14 -14.64
CA LEU A 108 12.21 -4.18 -14.59
C LEU A 108 13.61 -3.60 -14.38
N ASP A 109 13.89 -2.40 -14.87
CA ASP A 109 15.21 -1.79 -14.77
C ASP A 109 15.40 -1.09 -13.41
N ASP A 110 14.36 -0.44 -12.88
CA ASP A 110 14.33 0.07 -11.51
C ASP A 110 14.51 -1.06 -10.50
N ALA A 111 13.78 -2.17 -10.66
CA ALA A 111 13.89 -3.32 -9.77
C ALA A 111 15.33 -3.86 -9.75
N LYS A 112 15.96 -4.02 -10.92
CA LYS A 112 17.38 -4.42 -11.01
C LYS A 112 18.30 -3.41 -10.35
N LEU A 113 18.08 -2.11 -10.58
CA LEU A 113 18.88 -1.02 -10.03
C LEU A 113 18.90 -1.08 -8.48
N TYR A 114 17.76 -1.39 -7.88
CA TYR A 114 17.62 -1.47 -6.42
C TYR A 114 17.81 -2.89 -5.84
N GLY A 115 18.21 -3.87 -6.66
CA GLY A 115 18.44 -5.26 -6.22
C GLY A 115 17.18 -6.02 -5.83
N LEU A 116 16.04 -5.63 -6.41
CA LEU A 116 14.74 -6.27 -6.27
C LEU A 116 14.45 -7.17 -7.49
N GLU A 117 13.47 -8.07 -7.33
CA GLU A 117 13.03 -8.98 -8.38
C GLU A 117 11.56 -8.70 -8.71
N GLY A 118 11.23 -8.69 -10.00
CA GLY A 118 9.92 -8.30 -10.52
C GLY A 118 9.99 -6.96 -11.24
N GLY A 119 8.82 -6.34 -11.42
CA GLY A 119 8.68 -5.03 -12.04
C GLY A 119 7.75 -5.07 -13.24
N PHE A 120 6.87 -4.07 -13.33
CA PHE A 120 5.94 -3.92 -14.43
C PHE A 120 6.45 -2.86 -15.40
N ARG A 121 6.42 -3.14 -16.70
CA ARG A 121 7.08 -2.28 -17.71
C ARG A 121 6.62 -0.81 -17.71
N HIS A 122 5.37 -0.55 -17.30
CA HIS A 122 4.79 0.79 -17.24
C HIS A 122 4.89 1.44 -15.85
N ALA A 123 5.50 0.75 -14.87
CA ALA A 123 5.64 1.22 -13.50
C ALA A 123 6.95 2.00 -13.24
N GLY A 124 7.05 2.62 -12.07
CA GLY A 124 8.25 3.27 -11.56
C GLY A 124 8.68 4.43 -12.44
N SER A 125 9.94 4.44 -12.84
CA SER A 125 10.52 5.55 -13.62
C SER A 125 9.84 5.76 -14.98
N SER A 126 9.12 4.75 -15.50
CA SER A 126 8.38 4.83 -16.76
C SER A 126 7.22 5.85 -16.74
N CYS A 127 6.63 6.13 -15.57
CA CYS A 127 5.51 7.09 -15.46
C CYS A 127 5.95 8.54 -15.25
N GLY A 128 7.25 8.76 -15.01
CA GLY A 128 7.84 10.08 -14.83
C GLY A 128 7.71 10.67 -13.43
N ARG A 129 7.01 10.06 -12.47
CA ARG A 129 6.78 10.64 -11.12
C ARG A 129 7.83 10.27 -10.05
N HIS A 130 8.87 9.52 -10.42
CA HIS A 130 9.88 9.01 -9.49
C HIS A 130 9.32 8.12 -8.36
N VAL A 131 8.26 7.37 -8.62
CA VAL A 131 7.64 6.44 -7.65
C VAL A 131 8.65 5.44 -7.09
N GLU A 132 9.60 4.99 -7.91
CA GLU A 132 10.67 4.09 -7.51
C GLU A 132 11.53 4.70 -6.38
N LYS A 133 11.76 6.02 -6.42
CA LYS A 133 12.51 6.73 -5.38
C LYS A 133 11.67 6.94 -4.14
N LEU A 134 10.39 7.31 -4.26
CA LEU A 134 9.47 7.40 -3.12
C LEU A 134 9.45 6.08 -2.35
N TYR A 135 9.36 4.97 -3.08
CA TYR A 135 9.36 3.63 -2.49
C TYR A 135 10.67 3.30 -1.75
N VAL A 136 11.83 3.56 -2.36
CA VAL A 136 13.14 3.20 -1.81
C VAL A 136 13.55 4.12 -0.65
N GLU A 137 13.49 5.43 -0.86
CA GLU A 137 13.89 6.42 0.15
C GLU A 137 12.91 6.41 1.33
N GLY A 138 11.62 6.22 1.06
CA GLY A 138 10.58 6.02 2.08
C GLY A 138 10.68 4.68 2.83
N ARG A 139 11.57 3.76 2.40
CA ARG A 139 11.75 2.41 2.96
C ARG A 139 10.44 1.63 3.03
N LEU A 140 9.66 1.71 1.96
CA LEU A 140 8.29 1.19 1.91
C LEU A 140 8.21 -0.32 1.61
N GLN A 141 9.33 -1.05 1.66
CA GLN A 141 9.31 -2.49 1.47
C GLN A 141 8.43 -3.21 2.53
N GLY A 142 7.53 -4.06 2.06
CA GLY A 142 6.52 -4.78 2.84
C GLY A 142 5.36 -3.90 3.33
N SER A 143 5.21 -2.68 2.80
CA SER A 143 4.10 -1.78 3.13
C SER A 143 2.75 -2.37 2.72
N LEU A 144 2.66 -3.04 1.58
CA LEU A 144 1.42 -3.67 1.09
C LEU A 144 0.96 -4.79 2.03
N GLU A 145 1.88 -5.64 2.50
CA GLU A 145 1.57 -6.68 3.50
C GLU A 145 1.09 -6.06 4.82
N ARG A 146 1.75 -5.00 5.29
CA ARG A 146 1.37 -4.32 6.55
C ARG A 146 0.00 -3.67 6.44
N ALA A 147 -0.26 -2.94 5.36
CA ALA A 147 -1.54 -2.30 5.09
C ALA A 147 -2.68 -3.32 4.97
N ALA A 148 -2.47 -4.39 4.20
CA ALA A 148 -3.46 -5.46 4.06
C ALA A 148 -3.72 -6.17 5.40
N THR A 149 -2.68 -6.41 6.21
CA THR A 149 -2.84 -7.03 7.53
C THR A 149 -3.65 -6.12 8.46
N ALA A 150 -3.33 -4.83 8.51
CA ALA A 150 -4.00 -3.88 9.39
C ALA A 150 -5.48 -3.68 9.04
N LEU A 151 -5.85 -3.77 7.76
CA LEU A 151 -7.23 -3.60 7.32
C LEU A 151 -8.05 -4.90 7.39
N PHE A 152 -7.45 -6.07 7.16
CA PHE A 152 -8.19 -7.29 6.81
C PHE A 152 -8.00 -8.47 7.77
N ASP A 153 -7.22 -8.33 8.85
CA ASP A 153 -7.04 -9.38 9.87
C ASP A 153 -8.31 -9.70 10.69
N GLY A 154 -9.36 -8.89 10.54
CA GLY A 154 -10.66 -9.05 11.19
C GLY A 154 -10.88 -8.13 12.40
N THR A 155 -9.93 -7.24 12.71
CA THR A 155 -10.07 -6.24 13.77
C THR A 155 -10.97 -5.08 13.37
N VAL A 156 -10.76 -4.51 12.17
CA VAL A 156 -11.55 -3.41 11.60
C VAL A 156 -13.03 -3.80 11.45
N LYS A 157 -13.92 -2.88 11.82
CA LYS A 157 -15.39 -3.03 11.73
C LYS A 157 -16.03 -1.97 10.85
N HIS A 158 -15.48 -0.76 10.84
CA HIS A 158 -16.02 0.34 10.06
C HIS A 158 -14.89 1.20 9.48
N ALA A 159 -14.78 1.20 8.16
CA ALA A 159 -13.81 1.99 7.42
C ALA A 159 -14.45 3.20 6.72
N LEU A 160 -13.78 4.34 6.78
CA LEU A 160 -14.02 5.49 5.90
C LEU A 160 -12.99 5.45 4.77
N VAL A 161 -13.46 5.29 3.54
CA VAL A 161 -12.63 5.32 2.32
C VAL A 161 -12.86 6.65 1.63
N VAL A 162 -11.78 7.38 1.41
CA VAL A 162 -11.75 8.72 0.83
C VAL A 162 -10.94 8.71 -0.46
N SER A 163 -11.49 9.31 -1.50
CA SER A 163 -10.78 9.48 -2.78
C SER A 163 -11.25 10.75 -3.48
N GLY A 164 -10.51 11.19 -4.50
CA GLY A 164 -10.85 12.34 -5.32
C GLY A 164 -9.73 13.37 -5.32
N PHE A 165 -9.30 13.70 -6.52
CA PHE A 165 -8.30 14.72 -6.82
C PHE A 165 -8.84 15.61 -7.93
N TYR A 166 -8.75 16.92 -7.72
CA TYR A 166 -9.27 17.91 -8.65
C TYR A 166 -8.24 18.29 -9.73
N VAL A 167 -8.58 18.06 -10.99
CA VAL A 167 -7.78 18.49 -12.14
C VAL A 167 -8.20 19.88 -12.57
N LEU A 168 -7.27 20.84 -12.52
CA LEU A 168 -7.43 22.14 -13.16
C LEU A 168 -7.22 22.02 -14.67
N HIS A 169 -8.23 22.44 -15.44
CA HIS A 169 -8.16 22.59 -16.89
C HIS A 169 -7.62 23.96 -17.27
N ASP A 170 -6.40 24.27 -16.84
CA ASP A 170 -5.72 25.57 -17.04
C ASP A 170 -5.46 25.92 -18.51
N GLN A 171 -5.55 24.95 -19.42
CA GLN A 171 -5.41 25.13 -20.87
C GLN A 171 -6.73 25.36 -21.62
N LEU A 172 -7.88 25.26 -20.95
CA LEU A 172 -9.19 25.46 -21.57
C LEU A 172 -9.82 26.76 -21.07
N GLU A 173 -10.01 27.71 -21.98
CA GLU A 173 -10.57 29.03 -21.66
C GLU A 173 -11.99 28.89 -21.08
N GLY A 174 -12.18 29.31 -19.82
CA GLY A 174 -13.47 29.23 -19.11
C GLY A 174 -13.80 27.86 -18.50
N ALA A 175 -12.90 26.87 -18.53
CA ALA A 175 -13.15 25.55 -17.97
C ALA A 175 -13.05 25.53 -16.44
N THR A 176 -14.11 25.06 -15.78
CA THR A 176 -14.06 24.51 -14.43
C THR A 176 -13.27 23.19 -14.45
N GLY A 177 -12.54 22.85 -13.39
CA GLY A 177 -11.84 21.57 -13.27
C GLY A 177 -12.76 20.36 -13.17
N SER A 178 -12.17 19.17 -13.05
CA SER A 178 -12.89 17.88 -13.03
C SER A 178 -12.21 16.90 -12.07
N CYS A 179 -12.95 15.90 -11.59
CA CYS A 179 -12.33 14.77 -10.89
C CYS A 179 -11.38 14.04 -11.83
N GLU A 180 -10.21 13.65 -11.36
CA GLU A 180 -9.35 12.79 -12.15
C GLU A 180 -9.84 11.34 -12.18
N THR A 181 -9.31 10.58 -13.14
CA THR A 181 -9.59 9.14 -13.32
C THR A 181 -8.77 8.25 -12.39
N ASP A 182 -7.67 8.76 -11.81
CA ASP A 182 -6.92 8.06 -10.77
C ASP A 182 -7.53 8.31 -9.37
N GLY A 183 -7.57 7.28 -8.54
CA GLY A 183 -8.25 7.30 -7.24
C GLY A 183 -9.57 6.52 -7.20
N PRO A 184 -10.65 6.97 -7.89
CA PRO A 184 -11.97 6.39 -7.70
C PRO A 184 -12.03 4.87 -7.96
N PRO A 185 -11.47 4.32 -9.05
CA PRO A 185 -11.41 2.86 -9.25
C PRO A 185 -10.68 2.11 -8.13
N GLY A 186 -9.55 2.63 -7.63
CA GLY A 186 -8.77 2.04 -6.55
C GLY A 186 -9.52 2.05 -5.22
N ALA A 187 -10.17 3.17 -4.90
CA ALA A 187 -11.03 3.29 -3.73
C ALA A 187 -12.17 2.26 -3.76
N LEU A 188 -12.78 2.05 -4.94
CA LEU A 188 -13.82 1.04 -5.11
C LEU A 188 -13.29 -0.39 -4.97
N ALA A 189 -12.06 -0.69 -5.43
CA ALA A 189 -11.41 -1.98 -5.16
C ALA A 189 -11.19 -2.21 -3.66
N VAL A 190 -10.76 -1.19 -2.91
CA VAL A 190 -10.64 -1.27 -1.45
C VAL A 190 -12.01 -1.49 -0.79
N VAL A 191 -13.05 -0.79 -1.23
CA VAL A 191 -14.44 -0.99 -0.76
C VAL A 191 -14.89 -2.44 -0.95
N ARG A 192 -14.65 -3.03 -2.12
CA ARG A 192 -14.97 -4.44 -2.38
C ARG A 192 -14.26 -5.35 -1.38
N ALA A 193 -12.96 -5.13 -1.16
CA ALA A 193 -12.15 -5.91 -0.23
C ALA A 193 -12.69 -5.85 1.20
N LEU A 194 -13.00 -4.65 1.68
CA LEU A 194 -13.57 -4.41 3.01
C LEU A 194 -14.95 -5.06 3.16
N CYS A 195 -15.86 -4.83 2.21
CA CYS A 195 -17.20 -5.41 2.23
C CYS A 195 -17.16 -6.94 2.22
N ALA A 196 -16.25 -7.55 1.44
CA ALA A 196 -16.01 -9.00 1.43
C ALA A 196 -15.59 -9.56 2.80
N ARG A 197 -14.87 -8.75 3.59
CA ARG A 197 -14.49 -9.09 4.97
C ARG A 197 -15.58 -8.78 6.01
N GLY A 198 -16.75 -8.31 5.57
CA GLY A 198 -17.86 -7.92 6.44
C GLY A 198 -17.66 -6.58 7.13
N VAL A 199 -16.75 -5.75 6.65
CA VAL A 199 -16.48 -4.42 7.18
C VAL A 199 -17.52 -3.44 6.64
N GLN A 200 -18.15 -2.66 7.53
CA GLN A 200 -18.98 -1.54 7.13
C GLN A 200 -18.09 -0.47 6.49
N THR A 201 -18.46 0.01 5.32
CA THR A 201 -17.64 0.93 4.54
C THR A 201 -18.43 2.18 4.22
N SER A 202 -17.85 3.33 4.54
CA SER A 202 -18.38 4.64 4.16
C SER A 202 -17.48 5.22 3.10
N LEU A 203 -18.02 5.41 1.91
CA LEU A 203 -17.30 5.95 0.76
C LEU A 203 -17.58 7.45 0.70
N TYR A 204 -16.54 8.25 0.94
CA TYR A 204 -16.65 9.70 1.03
C TYR A 204 -15.80 10.38 -0.03
N CYS A 205 -16.32 11.49 -0.53
CA CYS A 205 -15.67 12.36 -1.50
C CYS A 205 -16.30 13.74 -1.40
N ASP A 206 -15.52 14.79 -1.71
CA ASP A 206 -16.05 16.16 -1.70
C ASP A 206 -17.08 16.40 -2.81
N ALA A 207 -17.81 17.50 -2.72
CA ALA A 207 -18.93 17.80 -3.64
C ALA A 207 -18.51 17.84 -5.13
N HIS A 208 -17.27 18.20 -5.43
CA HIS A 208 -16.76 18.27 -6.80
C HIS A 208 -16.52 16.88 -7.40
N ASN A 209 -16.07 15.94 -6.58
CA ASN A 209 -15.62 14.62 -7.02
C ASN A 209 -16.63 13.50 -6.66
N GLY A 210 -17.57 13.77 -5.74
CA GLY A 210 -18.56 12.83 -5.23
C GLY A 210 -19.48 12.21 -6.28
N PRO A 211 -20.03 12.98 -7.24
CA PRO A 211 -20.85 12.41 -8.32
C PRO A 211 -20.10 11.35 -9.14
N VAL A 212 -18.79 11.54 -9.36
CA VAL A 212 -17.93 10.61 -10.09
C VAL A 212 -17.74 9.31 -9.30
N LEU A 213 -17.40 9.42 -8.02
CA LEU A 213 -17.20 8.26 -7.16
C LEU A 213 -18.50 7.45 -7.00
N LYS A 214 -19.65 8.15 -6.87
CA LYS A 214 -20.97 7.52 -6.83
C LYS A 214 -21.31 6.79 -8.14
N ALA A 215 -21.03 7.39 -9.30
CA ALA A 215 -21.26 6.77 -10.59
C ALA A 215 -20.44 5.47 -10.75
N GLY A 216 -19.17 5.49 -10.31
CA GLY A 216 -18.33 4.30 -10.26
C GLY A 216 -18.90 3.21 -9.33
N PHE A 217 -19.37 3.57 -8.14
CA PHE A 217 -20.00 2.63 -7.21
C PHE A 217 -21.27 2.01 -7.79
N ASP A 218 -22.15 2.82 -8.39
CA ASP A 218 -23.39 2.35 -9.03
C ASP A 218 -23.09 1.40 -10.21
N ALA A 219 -22.08 1.70 -11.02
CA ALA A 219 -21.64 0.84 -12.13
C ALA A 219 -21.06 -0.49 -11.63
N MET A 220 -20.27 -0.47 -10.56
CA MET A 220 -19.76 -1.68 -9.91
C MET A 220 -20.91 -2.56 -9.39
N ILE A 221 -21.92 -1.96 -8.75
CA ILE A 221 -23.13 -2.67 -8.31
C ILE A 221 -23.87 -3.27 -9.50
N ALA A 222 -24.07 -2.52 -10.59
CA ALA A 222 -24.77 -3.00 -11.77
C ALA A 222 -24.02 -4.15 -12.45
N TYR A 223 -22.69 -4.05 -12.56
CA TYR A 223 -21.83 -5.11 -13.08
C TYR A 223 -22.01 -6.40 -12.28
N TYR A 224 -21.89 -6.35 -10.95
CA TYR A 224 -22.05 -7.53 -10.12
C TYR A 224 -23.49 -8.02 -10.00
N ALA A 225 -24.50 -7.16 -10.13
CA ALA A 225 -25.88 -7.61 -10.12
C ALA A 225 -26.18 -8.57 -11.29
N THR A 226 -25.42 -8.47 -12.39
CA THR A 226 -25.54 -9.37 -13.54
C THR A 226 -24.57 -10.55 -13.48
N THR A 227 -23.32 -10.33 -13.07
CA THR A 227 -22.28 -11.35 -13.10
C THR A 227 -22.20 -12.18 -11.82
N ARG A 228 -22.40 -11.56 -10.66
CA ARG A 228 -22.27 -12.19 -9.31
C ARG A 228 -23.21 -11.51 -8.29
N PRO A 229 -24.52 -11.82 -8.30
CA PRO A 229 -25.50 -11.11 -7.49
C PRO A 229 -25.18 -11.03 -5.99
N ALA A 230 -24.59 -12.09 -5.43
CA ALA A 230 -24.16 -12.11 -4.02
C ALA A 230 -23.11 -11.04 -3.68
N VAL A 231 -22.22 -10.69 -4.62
CA VAL A 231 -21.26 -9.59 -4.45
C VAL A 231 -22.01 -8.26 -4.41
N ALA A 232 -22.95 -8.04 -5.33
CA ALA A 232 -23.75 -6.82 -5.36
C ALA A 232 -24.58 -6.63 -4.08
N ASP A 233 -25.22 -7.70 -3.58
CA ASP A 233 -26.01 -7.65 -2.35
C ASP A 233 -25.13 -7.37 -1.12
N ARG A 234 -23.92 -7.94 -1.08
CA ARG A 234 -22.94 -7.63 -0.04
C ARG A 234 -22.49 -6.17 -0.09
N LEU A 235 -22.16 -5.65 -1.26
CA LEU A 235 -21.81 -4.24 -1.44
C LEU A 235 -22.96 -3.31 -1.02
N ARG A 236 -24.20 -3.63 -1.41
CA ARG A 236 -25.40 -2.88 -1.00
C ARG A 236 -25.65 -2.94 0.51
N SER A 237 -25.28 -4.03 1.18
CA SER A 237 -25.47 -4.15 2.63
C SER A 237 -24.34 -3.49 3.43
N HIS A 238 -23.11 -3.48 2.91
CA HIS A 238 -21.92 -3.09 3.65
C HIS A 238 -21.28 -1.77 3.20
N CYS A 239 -21.71 -1.14 2.11
CA CYS A 239 -21.19 0.16 1.67
C CYS A 239 -22.28 1.25 1.57
N ARG A 240 -21.94 2.46 1.98
CA ARG A 240 -22.76 3.67 1.79
C ARG A 240 -21.89 4.78 1.21
N CYS A 241 -22.34 5.42 0.14
CA CYS A 241 -21.78 6.71 -0.27
C CYS A 241 -22.27 7.77 0.73
N VAL A 242 -21.34 8.59 1.24
CA VAL A 242 -21.61 9.62 2.23
C VAL A 242 -21.39 10.97 1.60
N ASP A 243 -22.47 11.75 1.52
CA ASP A 243 -22.44 13.12 0.99
C ASP A 243 -22.44 14.11 2.15
N VAL A 244 -21.54 15.08 2.10
CA VAL A 244 -21.46 16.19 3.05
C VAL A 244 -21.84 17.49 2.33
N PRO A 245 -22.83 18.26 2.80
CA PRO A 245 -23.20 19.53 2.18
C PRO A 245 -22.07 20.57 2.20
N ASP A 246 -22.04 21.46 1.21
CA ASP A 246 -21.11 22.60 1.22
C ASP A 246 -21.49 23.67 2.25
N GLY A 247 -20.50 24.43 2.72
CA GLY A 247 -20.71 25.64 3.54
C GLY A 247 -21.10 25.40 5.00
N VAL A 248 -20.92 24.16 5.49
CA VAL A 248 -21.15 23.77 6.89
C VAL A 248 -19.84 23.43 7.60
N ASP A 249 -19.87 23.21 8.92
CA ASP A 249 -18.72 22.59 9.60
C ASP A 249 -18.56 21.16 9.07
N HIS A 250 -17.53 20.98 8.25
CA HIS A 250 -17.32 19.78 7.45
C HIS A 250 -17.24 18.50 8.30
N LEU A 251 -16.57 18.56 9.45
CA LEU A 251 -16.32 17.37 10.28
C LEU A 251 -17.58 16.96 11.05
N GLU A 252 -18.31 17.92 11.62
CA GLU A 252 -19.59 17.64 12.29
C GLU A 252 -20.64 17.16 11.28
N ALA A 253 -20.66 17.72 10.07
CA ALA A 253 -21.55 17.28 9.00
C ALA A 253 -21.19 15.87 8.50
N LEU A 254 -19.89 15.55 8.39
CA LEU A 254 -19.42 14.19 8.09
C LEU A 254 -19.91 13.20 9.16
N LYS A 255 -19.77 13.54 10.45
CA LYS A 255 -20.28 12.70 11.54
C LYS A 255 -21.78 12.45 11.42
N GLY A 256 -22.58 13.51 11.24
CA GLY A 256 -24.02 13.37 11.06
C GLY A 256 -24.40 12.54 9.82
N ALA A 257 -23.64 12.66 8.74
CA ALA A 257 -23.83 11.87 7.53
C ALA A 257 -23.48 10.38 7.74
N LEU A 258 -22.42 10.08 8.51
CA LEU A 258 -22.06 8.72 8.92
C LEU A 258 -23.13 8.08 9.82
N GLU A 259 -23.62 8.81 10.83
CA GLU A 259 -24.69 8.37 11.72
C GLU A 259 -26.01 8.13 10.97
N LYS A 260 -26.31 8.95 9.96
CA LYS A 260 -27.49 8.76 9.10
C LYS A 260 -27.32 7.58 8.13
N ALA A 261 -26.12 7.37 7.60
CA ALA A 261 -25.84 6.27 6.69
C ALA A 261 -25.97 4.90 7.38
N TRP A 262 -25.71 4.87 8.69
CA TRP A 262 -25.71 3.67 9.52
C TRP A 262 -26.49 3.93 10.81
N GLU A 263 -27.74 3.46 10.86
CA GLU A 263 -28.63 3.51 12.03
C GLU A 263 -27.97 2.86 13.27
N ALA A 264 -27.14 3.63 13.99
CA ALA A 264 -26.23 3.23 15.07
C ALA A 264 -24.90 2.53 14.65
N ALA A 265 -24.16 3.09 13.68
CA ALA A 265 -22.75 2.70 13.49
C ALA A 265 -21.92 2.93 14.76
N GLY A 266 -21.00 2.00 15.02
CA GLY A 266 -19.87 2.29 15.90
C GLY A 266 -18.98 3.38 15.31
N GLU A 267 -18.07 3.93 16.10
CA GLU A 267 -17.08 4.88 15.58
C GLU A 267 -16.23 4.23 14.48
N VAL A 268 -15.87 5.01 13.46
CA VAL A 268 -14.98 4.56 12.38
C VAL A 268 -13.62 4.17 12.97
N ASP A 269 -13.16 2.96 12.67
CA ASP A 269 -11.92 2.38 13.20
C ASP A 269 -10.83 2.17 12.13
N ALA A 270 -11.10 2.53 10.88
CA ALA A 270 -10.10 2.64 9.82
C ALA A 270 -10.36 3.82 8.87
N LEU A 271 -9.29 4.48 8.45
CA LEU A 271 -9.26 5.55 7.45
C LEU A 271 -8.40 5.08 6.27
N VAL A 272 -8.93 5.17 5.05
CA VAL A 272 -8.18 4.87 3.82
C VAL A 272 -8.30 6.04 2.86
N ALA A 273 -7.18 6.63 2.47
CA ALA A 273 -7.11 7.61 1.41
C ALA A 273 -6.52 6.97 0.14
N VAL A 274 -7.18 7.16 -1.01
CA VAL A 274 -6.67 6.72 -2.31
C VAL A 274 -6.70 7.91 -3.25
N GLU A 275 -5.53 8.39 -3.67
CA GLU A 275 -5.40 9.56 -4.54
C GLU A 275 -6.17 10.77 -3.99
N ARG A 276 -6.00 11.01 -2.69
CA ARG A 276 -6.57 12.17 -2.02
C ARG A 276 -5.48 13.20 -1.83
N LEU A 277 -5.68 14.40 -2.37
CA LEU A 277 -4.75 15.50 -2.16
C LEU A 277 -4.61 15.86 -0.67
N SER A 278 -3.37 16.06 -0.22
CA SER A 278 -3.03 16.50 1.13
C SER A 278 -2.67 17.98 1.15
N GLU A 279 -2.77 18.61 2.32
CA GLU A 279 -2.06 19.86 2.65
C GLU A 279 -0.60 19.78 2.14
N PRO A 280 -0.07 20.78 1.40
CA PRO A 280 -0.58 22.16 1.23
C PRO A 280 -1.58 22.35 0.08
N TYR A 281 -2.25 21.29 -0.38
CA TYR A 281 -3.27 21.30 -1.42
C TYR A 281 -2.75 21.81 -2.77
N ARG A 282 -1.58 21.33 -3.19
CA ARG A 282 -0.99 21.68 -4.48
C ARG A 282 -0.95 20.49 -5.42
N ASN A 283 -1.26 20.71 -6.69
CA ASN A 283 -1.05 19.69 -7.71
C ASN A 283 0.45 19.47 -8.01
N ILE A 284 0.78 18.52 -8.89
CA ILE A 284 2.17 18.20 -9.25
C ILE A 284 2.93 19.38 -9.89
N ARG A 285 2.20 20.35 -10.47
CA ARG A 285 2.74 21.60 -11.04
C ARG A 285 2.86 22.74 -10.02
N GLY A 286 2.40 22.52 -8.78
CA GLY A 286 2.44 23.52 -7.70
C GLY A 286 1.26 24.49 -7.68
N HIS A 287 0.25 24.31 -8.54
CA HIS A 287 -0.98 25.13 -8.50
C HIS A 287 -1.78 24.81 -7.25
N ASP A 288 -2.31 25.86 -6.62
CA ASP A 288 -3.12 25.77 -5.41
C ASP A 288 -4.54 25.27 -5.75
N LEU A 289 -4.96 24.21 -5.07
CA LEU A 289 -6.25 23.54 -5.20
C LEU A 289 -7.08 23.62 -3.91
N ALA A 290 -6.68 24.43 -2.92
CA ALA A 290 -7.36 24.51 -1.62
C ALA A 290 -8.84 24.87 -1.76
N ALA A 291 -9.20 25.75 -2.72
CA ALA A 291 -10.58 26.13 -2.99
C ALA A 291 -11.45 24.99 -3.59
N HIS A 292 -10.82 23.90 -4.04
CA HIS A 292 -11.47 22.75 -4.66
C HIS A 292 -11.26 21.45 -3.88
N THR A 293 -10.63 21.53 -2.70
CA THR A 293 -10.26 20.37 -1.90
C THR A 293 -10.78 20.55 -0.48
N GLU A 294 -11.83 19.82 -0.13
CA GLU A 294 -12.28 19.80 1.27
C GLU A 294 -11.18 19.22 2.17
N PRO A 295 -10.87 19.87 3.31
CA PRO A 295 -9.74 19.53 4.18
C PRO A 295 -10.04 18.32 5.06
N VAL A 296 -10.54 17.23 4.47
CA VAL A 296 -10.81 15.95 5.16
C VAL A 296 -9.51 15.24 5.59
N ASP A 297 -8.38 15.62 5.00
CA ASP A 297 -7.05 15.11 5.30
C ASP A 297 -6.60 15.43 6.74
N VAL A 298 -7.23 16.39 7.42
CA VAL A 298 -7.01 16.69 8.84
C VAL A 298 -7.34 15.51 9.77
N LEU A 299 -8.06 14.49 9.29
CA LEU A 299 -8.29 13.22 10.00
C LEU A 299 -7.01 12.35 10.09
N TRP A 300 -5.98 12.67 9.30
CA TRP A 300 -4.67 12.03 9.32
C TRP A 300 -3.66 12.83 10.14
N PRO A 301 -2.70 12.16 10.81
CA PRO A 301 -1.62 12.83 11.53
C PRO A 301 -0.83 13.77 10.62
N HIS A 302 -0.49 14.95 11.11
CA HIS A 302 0.43 15.85 10.41
C HIS A 302 1.89 15.47 10.71
N VAL A 303 2.81 15.74 9.77
CA VAL A 303 4.23 15.42 9.91
C VAL A 303 4.94 16.16 11.05
N ASP A 304 4.42 17.32 11.47
CA ASP A 304 4.95 18.12 12.59
C ASP A 304 4.61 17.55 13.98
N GLY A 305 3.80 16.49 14.04
CA GLY A 305 3.37 15.86 15.28
C GLY A 305 2.12 16.46 15.92
N SER A 306 1.45 17.42 15.26
CA SER A 306 0.14 17.91 15.71
C SER A 306 -0.91 16.80 15.69
N SER A 307 -1.77 16.81 16.72
CA SER A 307 -2.77 15.75 16.91
C SER A 307 -3.97 15.95 15.97
N CYS A 308 -4.36 14.88 15.28
CA CYS A 308 -5.64 14.80 14.56
C CYS A 308 -6.81 14.40 15.47
N GLY A 309 -6.59 14.21 16.79
CA GLY A 309 -7.58 13.69 17.72
C GLY A 309 -8.82 14.57 17.88
N GLU A 310 -8.68 15.89 17.83
CA GLU A 310 -9.86 16.78 17.83
C GLU A 310 -10.69 16.61 16.55
N ALA A 311 -10.04 16.60 15.39
CA ALA A 311 -10.72 16.41 14.12
C ALA A 311 -11.42 15.05 14.05
N ARG A 312 -10.75 13.98 14.49
CA ARG A 312 -11.31 12.63 14.58
C ARG A 312 -12.55 12.59 15.48
N ARG A 313 -12.49 13.20 16.68
CA ARG A 313 -13.66 13.27 17.57
C ARG A 313 -14.85 14.00 16.96
N LYS A 314 -14.63 15.13 16.28
CA LYS A 314 -15.70 15.88 15.59
C LYS A 314 -16.34 15.06 14.48
N ALA A 315 -15.54 14.28 13.75
CA ALA A 315 -16.00 13.44 12.66
C ALA A 315 -16.52 12.04 13.08
N GLY A 316 -16.51 11.69 14.38
CA GLY A 316 -16.93 10.36 14.83
C GLY A 316 -15.95 9.23 14.48
N ILE A 317 -14.67 9.57 14.40
CA ILE A 317 -13.57 8.64 14.12
C ILE A 317 -12.83 8.32 15.41
N ARG A 318 -12.46 7.06 15.62
CA ARG A 318 -11.65 6.65 16.77
C ARG A 318 -10.27 7.29 16.74
N GLU A 319 -9.77 7.63 17.92
CA GLU A 319 -8.42 8.16 18.07
C GLU A 319 -7.35 7.15 17.64
N ASP A 320 -7.59 5.86 17.85
CA ASP A 320 -6.73 4.74 17.44
C ASP A 320 -7.08 4.14 16.06
N ALA A 321 -7.89 4.83 15.25
CA ALA A 321 -8.25 4.36 13.92
C ALA A 321 -7.00 4.12 13.06
N VAL A 322 -6.94 2.95 12.42
CA VAL A 322 -5.89 2.56 11.46
C VAL A 322 -5.89 3.55 10.30
N SER A 323 -4.72 4.07 9.93
CA SER A 323 -4.64 4.99 8.78
C SER A 323 -3.79 4.42 7.63
N VAL A 324 -4.39 4.35 6.45
CA VAL A 324 -3.77 3.95 5.18
C VAL A 324 -3.85 5.12 4.21
N GLY A 325 -2.79 5.32 3.42
CA GLY A 325 -2.77 6.33 2.36
C GLY A 325 -2.07 5.77 1.13
N ILE A 326 -2.67 5.96 -0.04
CA ILE A 326 -2.19 5.49 -1.34
C ILE A 326 -2.05 6.70 -2.25
N GLY A 327 -0.87 6.89 -2.81
CA GLY A 327 -0.54 7.98 -3.72
C GLY A 327 0.53 7.59 -4.73
N ASP A 328 0.73 8.43 -5.74
CA ASP A 328 1.64 8.18 -6.85
C ASP A 328 2.62 9.33 -7.14
N GLY A 329 2.37 10.50 -6.56
CA GLY A 329 3.13 11.73 -6.78
C GLY A 329 3.87 12.23 -5.54
N GLY A 330 3.41 11.89 -4.34
CA GLY A 330 3.98 12.35 -3.06
C GLY A 330 3.24 13.55 -2.43
N ASN A 331 2.23 14.09 -3.10
CA ASN A 331 1.35 15.17 -2.61
C ASN A 331 0.03 14.66 -2.01
N GLU A 332 -0.15 13.36 -1.93
CA GLU A 332 -1.35 12.68 -1.45
C GLU A 332 -1.28 12.32 0.04
N VAL A 333 -2.46 12.22 0.63
CA VAL A 333 -2.64 11.88 2.04
C VAL A 333 -1.96 10.56 2.39
N GLY A 334 -1.14 10.61 3.44
CA GLY A 334 -0.39 9.46 3.94
C GLY A 334 1.09 9.50 3.55
N LEU A 335 1.44 10.16 2.43
CA LEU A 335 2.81 10.21 1.94
C LEU A 335 3.67 11.28 2.61
N GLY A 336 3.14 12.08 3.54
CA GLY A 336 3.87 13.22 4.08
C GLY A 336 5.22 12.87 4.71
N ARG A 337 5.35 11.75 5.44
CA ARG A 337 6.66 11.34 5.99
C ARG A 337 7.70 11.05 4.90
N VAL A 338 7.26 10.56 3.74
CA VAL A 338 8.14 10.23 2.62
C VAL A 338 8.46 11.49 1.82
N ALA A 339 7.45 12.30 1.52
CA ALA A 339 7.59 13.54 0.77
C ALA A 339 8.56 14.55 1.42
N GLN A 340 8.60 14.58 2.75
CA GLN A 340 9.44 15.49 3.53
C GLN A 340 10.87 14.99 3.77
N LEU A 341 11.27 13.83 3.23
CA LEU A 341 12.67 13.38 3.30
C LEU A 341 13.52 14.25 2.38
N ASP A 342 14.70 14.70 2.82
CA ASP A 342 15.59 15.56 2.00
C ASP A 342 15.85 15.00 0.58
N ALA A 343 16.08 13.69 0.48
CA ALA A 343 16.32 13.00 -0.79
C ALA A 343 15.08 12.97 -1.73
N VAL A 344 13.89 13.12 -1.17
CA VAL A 344 12.60 13.12 -1.88
C VAL A 344 12.11 14.54 -2.15
N ALA A 345 12.21 15.45 -1.18
CA ALA A 345 11.75 16.83 -1.29
C ALA A 345 12.40 17.60 -2.45
N SER A 346 13.63 17.24 -2.81
CA SER A 346 14.33 17.82 -3.97
C SER A 346 13.91 17.26 -5.34
N LEU A 347 13.11 16.18 -5.37
CA LEU A 347 12.68 15.57 -6.62
C LEU A 347 11.73 16.50 -7.35
N SER A 348 12.10 16.84 -8.58
CA SER A 348 11.30 17.59 -9.54
C SER A 348 11.23 16.74 -10.81
N PRO A 349 10.11 16.04 -11.07
CA PRO A 349 10.06 15.04 -12.13
C PRO A 349 10.07 15.58 -13.58
N GLY A 350 10.41 16.86 -13.78
CA GLY A 350 10.47 17.51 -15.09
C GLY A 350 10.44 19.02 -14.99
N GLU A 351 10.55 19.72 -16.12
CA GLU A 351 10.50 21.20 -16.19
C GLU A 351 9.13 21.76 -15.77
N ASP A 352 8.05 21.00 -16.00
CA ASP A 352 6.67 21.41 -15.68
C ASP A 352 6.22 21.01 -14.26
N PHE A 353 7.03 20.25 -13.52
CA PHE A 353 6.69 19.78 -12.18
C PHE A 353 7.50 20.53 -11.14
N CYS A 354 6.83 20.93 -10.05
CA CYS A 354 7.53 21.57 -8.94
C CYS A 354 8.13 20.51 -8.00
N ALA A 355 9.14 20.92 -7.24
CA ALA A 355 9.79 20.02 -6.29
C ALA A 355 8.84 19.63 -5.16
N LEU A 356 8.96 18.39 -4.65
CA LEU A 356 8.14 17.91 -3.52
C LEU A 356 8.31 18.71 -2.22
N GLY A 357 9.38 19.47 -2.06
CA GLY A 357 9.50 20.45 -0.97
C GLY A 357 8.48 21.60 -1.06
N VAL A 358 7.79 21.77 -2.19
CA VAL A 358 6.77 22.81 -2.42
C VAL A 358 5.35 22.26 -2.34
N ASN A 359 5.09 21.12 -3.00
CA ASN A 359 3.75 20.53 -3.10
C ASN A 359 3.59 19.20 -2.36
N GLY A 360 4.65 18.65 -1.78
CA GLY A 360 4.62 17.36 -1.10
C GLY A 360 3.68 17.38 0.12
N ALA A 361 3.08 16.22 0.38
CA ALA A 361 2.09 16.06 1.41
C ALA A 361 2.65 16.39 2.80
N LEU A 362 1.77 16.88 3.67
CA LEU A 362 2.05 17.08 5.09
C LEU A 362 1.26 16.12 5.99
N ARG A 363 0.30 15.37 5.45
CA ARG A 363 -0.43 14.32 6.17
C ARG A 363 0.24 12.98 6.00
N ALA A 364 0.51 12.32 7.12
CA ALA A 364 1.11 11.01 7.23
C ALA A 364 0.07 9.94 7.56
N CYS A 365 0.46 8.67 7.52
CA CYS A 365 -0.37 7.57 7.98
C CYS A 365 0.49 6.45 8.58
N ASP A 366 -0.16 5.44 9.16
CA ASP A 366 0.49 4.25 9.72
C ASP A 366 1.00 3.32 8.61
N HIS A 367 0.27 3.28 7.50
CA HIS A 367 0.48 2.36 6.40
C HIS A 367 0.46 3.08 5.04
N PRO A 368 1.54 3.80 4.68
CA PRO A 368 1.65 4.44 3.38
C PRO A 368 1.95 3.42 2.28
N LEU A 369 1.30 3.56 1.14
CA LEU A 369 1.53 2.81 -0.09
C LEU A 369 1.84 3.78 -1.21
N VAL A 370 2.88 3.49 -1.97
CA VAL A 370 3.16 4.18 -3.23
C VAL A 370 2.92 3.22 -4.37
N ALA A 371 2.25 3.73 -5.40
CA ALA A 371 2.00 3.00 -6.63
C ALA A 371 2.29 3.93 -7.81
N THR A 372 2.54 3.37 -8.99
CA THR A 372 2.68 4.17 -10.23
C THR A 372 1.38 4.85 -10.63
N VAL A 373 0.26 4.24 -10.23
CA VAL A 373 -1.11 4.72 -10.38
C VAL A 373 -1.81 4.32 -9.08
N SER A 374 -2.46 5.24 -8.38
CA SER A 374 -3.12 4.96 -7.10
C SER A 374 -4.23 3.92 -7.20
N ASN A 375 -4.93 3.86 -8.34
CA ASN A 375 -5.88 2.80 -8.67
C ASN A 375 -5.25 1.41 -8.56
N TRP A 376 -4.02 1.26 -9.06
CA TRP A 376 -3.27 0.02 -8.95
C TRP A 376 -2.95 -0.33 -7.49
N GLY A 377 -2.62 0.67 -6.67
CA GLY A 377 -2.40 0.48 -5.24
C GLY A 377 -3.65 -0.03 -4.50
N GLY A 378 -4.83 0.54 -4.82
CA GLY A 378 -6.11 0.07 -4.29
C GLY A 378 -6.45 -1.36 -4.70
N SER A 379 -6.28 -1.71 -5.98
CA SER A 379 -6.48 -3.08 -6.47
C SER A 379 -5.45 -4.07 -5.92
N ALA A 380 -4.20 -3.64 -5.70
CA ALA A 380 -3.19 -4.49 -5.07
C ALA A 380 -3.50 -4.76 -3.60
N LEU A 381 -4.10 -3.82 -2.87
CA LEU A 381 -4.59 -4.07 -1.51
C LEU A 381 -5.66 -5.16 -1.48
N GLU A 382 -6.59 -5.12 -2.42
CA GLU A 382 -7.62 -6.16 -2.57
C GLU A 382 -7.00 -7.51 -2.95
N ALA A 383 -6.09 -7.55 -3.92
CA ALA A 383 -5.37 -8.75 -4.32
C ALA A 383 -4.54 -9.32 -3.16
N ALA A 384 -3.91 -8.47 -2.35
CA ALA A 384 -3.19 -8.85 -1.15
C ALA A 384 -4.12 -9.38 -0.06
N ALA A 385 -5.30 -8.77 0.11
CA ALA A 385 -6.34 -9.27 1.00
C ALA A 385 -6.77 -10.69 0.60
N HIS A 386 -6.97 -10.94 -0.70
CA HIS A 386 -7.32 -12.27 -1.21
C HIS A 386 -6.19 -13.28 -0.94
N ALA A 387 -4.94 -12.91 -1.20
CA ALA A 387 -3.80 -13.79 -1.00
C ALA A 387 -3.58 -14.15 0.49
N LEU A 388 -3.71 -13.17 1.40
CA LEU A 388 -3.38 -13.31 2.82
C LEU A 388 -4.57 -13.81 3.66
N PHE A 389 -5.79 -13.43 3.29
CA PHE A 389 -7.03 -13.68 4.02
C PHE A 389 -8.10 -14.26 3.07
N PRO A 390 -7.86 -15.47 2.51
CA PRO A 390 -8.67 -16.03 1.41
C PRO A 390 -10.15 -16.27 1.75
N THR A 391 -10.56 -16.11 3.00
CA THR A 391 -11.97 -16.12 3.36
C THR A 391 -12.70 -14.93 2.73
N ALA A 392 -13.58 -15.23 1.78
CA ALA A 392 -14.67 -14.38 1.26
C ALA A 392 -14.36 -13.36 0.15
N LEU A 393 -13.21 -13.44 -0.52
CA LEU A 393 -12.96 -12.67 -1.75
C LEU A 393 -13.19 -13.56 -2.96
N ASP A 394 -14.35 -13.38 -3.61
CA ASP A 394 -14.71 -14.03 -4.87
C ASP A 394 -13.60 -13.80 -5.91
N ASP A 395 -13.37 -14.72 -6.86
CA ASP A 395 -12.31 -14.60 -7.89
C ASP A 395 -12.54 -13.38 -8.79
N LEU A 396 -12.23 -12.16 -8.37
CA LEU A 396 -12.61 -10.97 -9.13
C LEU A 396 -11.83 -10.91 -10.45
N GLU A 397 -12.52 -10.49 -11.50
CA GLU A 397 -12.00 -10.41 -12.86
C GLU A 397 -11.83 -8.93 -13.23
N ALA A 398 -10.86 -8.64 -14.10
CA ALA A 398 -10.53 -7.28 -14.56
C ALA A 398 -11.68 -6.52 -15.29
N GLY A 399 -12.81 -7.19 -15.54
CA GLY A 399 -13.95 -6.63 -16.28
C GLY A 399 -14.71 -5.55 -15.52
N VAL A 400 -14.73 -5.59 -14.19
CA VAL A 400 -15.41 -4.57 -13.38
C VAL A 400 -14.65 -3.25 -13.40
N GLU A 401 -13.32 -3.27 -13.43
CA GLU A 401 -12.46 -2.08 -13.44
C GLU A 401 -12.72 -1.27 -14.72
N ARG A 402 -12.92 -1.93 -15.85
CA ARG A 402 -13.30 -1.26 -17.10
C ARG A 402 -14.67 -0.59 -16.99
N ALA A 403 -15.67 -1.31 -16.48
CA ALA A 403 -17.04 -0.79 -16.35
C ALA A 403 -17.09 0.42 -15.39
N VAL A 404 -16.30 0.37 -14.32
CA VAL A 404 -16.12 1.50 -13.39
C VAL A 404 -15.44 2.68 -14.11
N LEU A 405 -14.34 2.44 -14.82
CA LEU A 405 -13.62 3.50 -15.54
C LEU A 405 -14.53 4.18 -16.59
N GLU A 406 -15.28 3.41 -17.37
CA GLU A 406 -16.23 3.92 -18.36
C GLU A 406 -17.32 4.79 -17.68
N ALA A 407 -17.82 4.37 -16.52
CA ALA A 407 -18.85 5.10 -15.79
C ALA A 407 -18.35 6.41 -15.17
N ILE A 408 -17.14 6.42 -14.59
CA ILE A 408 -16.56 7.64 -14.02
C ILE A 408 -16.24 8.66 -15.12
N CYS A 409 -15.72 8.22 -16.27
CA CYS A 409 -15.49 9.09 -17.42
C CYS A 409 -16.81 9.67 -17.93
N ALA A 410 -17.87 8.86 -18.03
CA ALA A 410 -19.20 9.32 -18.40
C ALA A 410 -19.79 10.32 -17.39
N ALA A 411 -19.42 10.22 -16.11
CA ALA A 411 -19.77 11.16 -15.05
C ALA A 411 -18.91 12.44 -15.03
N GLY A 412 -17.95 12.57 -15.95
CA GLY A 412 -17.13 13.77 -16.12
C GLY A 412 -15.70 13.66 -15.61
N SER A 413 -15.27 12.48 -15.14
CA SER A 413 -13.88 12.23 -14.79
C SER A 413 -12.96 12.33 -16.01
N VAL A 414 -11.72 12.74 -15.80
CA VAL A 414 -10.74 12.98 -16.86
C VAL A 414 -9.36 12.43 -16.49
N ASP A 415 -8.63 11.96 -17.49
CA ASP A 415 -7.19 11.85 -17.40
C ASP A 415 -6.59 13.24 -17.57
N GLY A 416 -5.97 13.77 -16.51
CA GLY A 416 -5.43 15.14 -16.50
C GLY A 416 -4.29 15.39 -17.48
N LYS A 417 -3.79 14.36 -18.19
CA LYS A 417 -2.78 14.51 -19.25
C LYS A 417 -3.36 14.77 -20.64
N TYR A 418 -4.65 14.55 -20.87
CA TYR A 418 -5.25 14.62 -22.21
C TYR A 418 -6.42 15.61 -22.30
N VAL A 419 -6.55 16.26 -23.46
CA VAL A 419 -7.70 17.13 -23.76
C VAL A 419 -8.87 16.31 -24.31
N GLU A 420 -8.57 15.28 -25.10
CA GLU A 420 -9.51 14.41 -25.81
C GLU A 420 -10.24 13.38 -24.92
N ARG A 421 -9.99 13.40 -23.60
CA ARG A 421 -10.63 12.56 -22.56
C ARG A 421 -10.76 11.08 -22.96
N PRO A 422 -9.66 10.39 -23.31
CA PRO A 422 -9.73 8.98 -23.67
C PRO A 422 -10.05 8.11 -22.45
N LEU A 423 -10.35 6.83 -22.68
CA LEU A 423 -10.46 5.83 -21.61
C LEU A 423 -9.05 5.47 -21.10
N SER A 424 -8.50 6.32 -20.25
CA SER A 424 -7.14 6.25 -19.74
C SER A 424 -7.07 6.69 -18.28
N VAL A 425 -5.96 6.37 -17.63
CA VAL A 425 -5.58 6.89 -16.33
C VAL A 425 -4.10 7.26 -16.41
N ASP A 426 -3.73 8.46 -15.96
CA ASP A 426 -2.34 8.91 -15.90
C ASP A 426 -1.53 8.84 -17.18
N GLY A 427 -2.16 9.10 -18.32
CA GLY A 427 -1.52 9.02 -19.63
C GLY A 427 -1.37 7.59 -20.14
N MET A 428 -2.01 6.62 -19.50
CA MET A 428 -1.95 5.21 -19.90
C MET A 428 -3.34 4.74 -20.33
N ALA A 429 -3.44 4.19 -21.53
CA ALA A 429 -4.70 3.67 -22.05
C ALA A 429 -5.15 2.44 -21.24
N TRP A 430 -6.47 2.27 -21.09
CA TRP A 430 -7.06 1.07 -20.49
C TRP A 430 -6.43 -0.23 -21.04
N GLU A 431 -6.40 -0.35 -22.37
CA GLU A 431 -5.76 -1.44 -23.08
C GLU A 431 -4.52 -0.96 -23.86
N PRO A 432 -3.40 -1.67 -23.77
CA PRO A 432 -3.20 -2.89 -22.98
C PRO A 432 -2.91 -2.64 -21.49
N VAL A 433 -2.54 -1.41 -21.09
CA VAL A 433 -1.73 -1.16 -19.88
C VAL A 433 -2.45 -1.52 -18.59
N HIS A 434 -3.58 -0.87 -18.28
CA HIS A 434 -4.26 -1.11 -17.00
C HIS A 434 -4.82 -2.53 -16.93
N ARG A 435 -5.39 -3.03 -18.03
CA ARG A 435 -5.90 -4.40 -18.11
C ARG A 435 -4.83 -5.44 -17.81
N GLU A 436 -3.67 -5.37 -18.48
CA GLU A 436 -2.55 -6.30 -18.24
C GLU A 436 -2.08 -6.25 -16.78
N PHE A 437 -2.04 -5.06 -16.18
CA PHE A 437 -1.65 -4.90 -14.79
C PHE A 437 -2.64 -5.57 -13.83
N TYR A 438 -3.95 -5.35 -14.02
CA TYR A 438 -4.98 -5.99 -13.18
C TYR A 438 -4.98 -7.52 -13.34
N GLU A 439 -4.84 -8.02 -14.57
CA GLU A 439 -4.70 -9.47 -14.83
C GLU A 439 -3.46 -10.05 -14.13
N MET A 440 -2.34 -9.33 -14.14
CA MET A 440 -1.13 -9.73 -13.42
C MET A 440 -1.33 -9.77 -11.90
N LEU A 441 -1.96 -8.73 -11.31
CA LEU A 441 -2.25 -8.70 -9.87
C LEU A 441 -3.09 -9.90 -9.45
N TRP A 442 -4.12 -10.24 -10.21
CA TRP A 442 -4.98 -11.38 -9.92
C TRP A 442 -4.28 -12.72 -10.13
N GLY A 443 -3.43 -12.85 -11.16
CA GLY A 443 -2.56 -14.02 -11.32
C GLY A 443 -1.66 -14.23 -10.09
N LEU A 444 -1.01 -13.16 -9.62
CA LEU A 444 -0.21 -13.19 -8.39
C LEU A 444 -1.05 -13.52 -7.16
N ALA A 445 -2.28 -13.03 -7.05
CA ALA A 445 -3.15 -13.31 -5.90
C ALA A 445 -3.50 -14.81 -5.82
N LYS A 446 -3.81 -15.41 -6.97
CA LYS A 446 -4.18 -16.83 -7.13
C LYS A 446 -2.95 -17.75 -7.07
N GLY A 447 -1.76 -17.23 -7.37
CA GLY A 447 -0.51 -17.99 -7.41
C GLY A 447 -0.25 -18.68 -8.73
N GLU A 448 -0.71 -18.05 -9.81
CA GLU A 448 -0.52 -18.47 -11.21
C GLU A 448 0.81 -18.01 -11.80
#